data_AF-A0A537WSJ2-F1
#
_entry.id   AF-A0A537WSJ2-F1
#
_cell.length_a   1.000
_cell.length_b   1.000
_cell.length_c   1.000
_cell.angle_alpha   90.00
_cell.angle_beta   90.00
_cell.angle_gamma   90.00
#
_symmetry.space_group_name_H-M   'P 1'
#
loop_
_entity.id
_entity.type
_entity.pdbx_description
1 polymer ?
#
loop_
_entity_poly.entity_id
_entity_poly.type
_entity_poly.pdbx_seq_one_letter_code
_entity_poly.pdbx_strand_id
1 'polypeptide(L)' 'MDDRLALLARMPQMRRSGRVEGTRELVISRTRYLVVYRFEEATDQILIVRLLHGAQRWPPG' A
#
# COMPACT_ATOMS: atom_id res chain seq x y z
N MET A 1 -3.88 -12.88 14.13
CA MET A 1 -3.36 -11.55 13.77
C MET A 1 -3.08 -11.58 12.27
N ASP A 2 -3.63 -10.66 11.49
CA ASP A 2 -3.52 -10.66 10.03
C ASP A 2 -2.11 -10.23 9.58
N ASP A 3 -1.29 -11.20 9.18
CA ASP A 3 0.12 -11.09 8.74
C ASP A 3 0.31 -10.50 7.33
N ARG A 4 -0.57 -9.61 6.88
CA ARG A 4 -0.47 -9.01 5.52
C ARG A 4 0.73 -8.09 5.35
N LEU A 5 1.23 -7.53 6.44
CA LEU A 5 2.50 -6.80 6.49
C LEU A 5 3.70 -7.75 6.36
N ALA A 6 3.64 -8.95 6.93
CA ALA A 6 4.70 -9.95 6.71
C ALA A 6 4.76 -10.42 5.25
N LEU A 7 3.60 -10.47 4.56
CA LEU A 7 3.57 -10.77 3.12
C LEU A 7 4.18 -9.65 2.26
N LEU A 8 4.09 -8.38 2.70
CA LEU A 8 4.77 -7.25 2.03
C LEU A 8 6.28 -7.44 2.02
N ALA A 9 6.87 -7.92 3.11
CA ALA A 9 8.31 -8.19 3.17
C ALA A 9 8.73 -9.35 2.25
N ARG A 10 7.85 -10.33 2.01
CA ARG A 10 8.18 -11.51 1.19
C ARG A 10 8.06 -11.26 -0.31
N MET A 11 7.10 -10.43 -0.74
CA MET A 11 6.82 -10.18 -2.16
C MET A 11 6.25 -8.75 -2.41
N PRO A 12 7.02 -7.69 -2.13
CA PRO A 12 6.56 -6.31 -2.19
C PRO A 12 6.09 -5.87 -3.59
N GLN A 13 6.58 -6.53 -4.65
CA GLN A 13 6.26 -6.26 -6.05
C GLN A 13 4.92 -6.85 -6.53
N MET A 14 4.32 -7.83 -5.82
CA MET A 14 3.10 -8.54 -6.27
C MET A 14 1.79 -7.75 -6.12
N ARG A 15 1.82 -6.55 -5.53
CA ARG A 15 0.60 -5.73 -5.40
C ARG A 15 0.28 -5.02 -6.72
N ARG A 16 -1.01 -4.70 -6.90
CA ARG A 16 -1.47 -3.93 -8.06
C ARG A 16 -0.67 -2.64 -8.17
N SER A 17 -0.24 -2.30 -9.38
CA SER A 17 0.22 -0.95 -9.71
C SER A 17 -0.82 0.05 -9.20
N GLY A 18 -0.38 0.98 -8.37
CA GLY A 18 -1.22 2.05 -7.87
C GLY A 18 -1.67 2.97 -9.01
N ARG A 19 -2.65 3.83 -8.74
CA ARG A 19 -3.12 4.81 -9.74
C ARG A 19 -2.04 5.79 -10.20
N VAL A 20 -1.02 6.02 -9.37
CA VAL A 20 0.14 6.87 -9.68
C VAL A 20 1.32 5.96 -9.99
N GLU A 21 2.05 6.27 -11.07
CA GLU A 21 3.24 5.54 -11.49
C GLU A 21 4.26 5.41 -10.34
N GLY A 22 4.87 4.24 -10.21
CA GLY A 22 5.83 3.93 -9.14
C GLY A 22 5.22 3.65 -7.76
N THR A 23 3.90 3.82 -7.59
CA THR A 23 3.21 3.45 -6.34
C THR A 23 2.54 2.08 -6.43
N ARG A 24 2.30 1.47 -5.27
CA ARG A 24 1.59 0.21 -5.10
C ARG A 24 0.52 0.37 -4.03
N GLU A 25 -0.56 -0.37 -4.20
CA GLU A 25 -1.74 -0.29 -3.34
C GLU A 25 -1.94 -1.60 -2.53
N LEU A 26 -2.07 -1.48 -1.21
CA LEU A 26 -2.40 -2.58 -0.30
C LEU A 26 -3.70 -2.28 0.46
N VAL A 27 -4.73 -3.07 0.20
CA VAL A 27 -5.93 -3.09 1.07
C VAL A 27 -5.61 -3.90 2.33
N ILE A 28 -5.81 -3.28 3.49
CA ILE A 28 -5.70 -3.95 4.79
C ILE A 28 -7.02 -4.68 5.05
N SER A 29 -6.99 -6.01 4.93
CA SER A 29 -8.15 -6.86 5.19
C SER A 29 -8.82 -6.55 6.53
N ARG A 30 -10.15 -6.69 6.56
CA ARG A 30 -10.98 -6.42 7.74
C ARG A 30 -10.96 -4.97 8.23
N THR A 31 -10.30 -4.07 7.51
CA THR A 31 -10.38 -2.63 7.73
C THR A 31 -10.81 -1.93 6.45
N ARG A 32 -11.21 -0.67 6.57
CA ARG A 32 -11.48 0.18 5.41
C ARG A 32 -10.22 0.93 4.98
N TYR A 33 -9.02 0.49 5.33
CA TYR A 33 -7.79 1.20 4.99
C TYR A 33 -7.12 0.65 3.73
N LEU A 34 -6.63 1.57 2.91
CA LEU A 34 -5.79 1.35 1.74
C LEU A 34 -4.45 2.06 1.97
N VAL A 35 -3.36 1.31 1.91
CA VAL A 35 -2.00 1.84 1.98
C VAL A 35 -1.48 2.04 0.57
N VAL A 36 -1.01 3.25 0.27
CA VAL A 36 -0.25 3.56 -0.93
C VAL A 36 1.21 3.61 -0.54
N TYR A 37 2.05 2.79 -1.17
CA TYR A 37 3.47 2.68 -0.84
C TYR A 37 4.33 2.62 -2.09
N ARG A 38 5.64 2.86 -1.92
CA ARG A 38 6.68 2.59 -2.91
C ARG A 38 7.61 1.52 -2.34
N PHE A 39 8.19 0.71 -3.22
CA PHE A 39 9.21 -0.25 -2.86
C PHE A 39 10.51 0.17 -3.54
N GLU A 40 11.54 0.45 -2.74
CA GLU A 40 12.87 0.79 -3.23
C GLU A 40 13.74 -0.47 -3.22
N GLU A 41 13.91 -1.06 -4.40
CA GLU A 41 14.63 -2.33 -4.58
C GLU A 41 16.10 -2.24 -4.13
N ALA A 42 16.75 -1.09 -4.33
CA ALA A 42 18.16 -0.90 -4.00
C ALA A 42 18.43 -0.96 -2.49
N THR A 43 17.45 -0.62 -1.66
CA THR A 43 17.59 -0.57 -0.19
C THR A 43 16.71 -1.60 0.51
N ASP A 44 15.89 -2.35 -0.24
CA ASP A 44 14.86 -3.27 0.26
C ASP A 44 13.88 -2.59 1.25
N GLN A 45 13.48 -1.35 0.93
CA GLN A 45 12.64 -0.53 1.81
C GLN A 45 11.25 -0.30 1.26
N ILE A 46 10.27 -0.25 2.15
CA ILE A 46 8.89 0.13 1.87
C ILE A 46 8.65 1.54 2.40
N LEU A 47 8.39 2.48 1.49
CA LEU A 47 8.00 3.85 1.85
C LEU A 47 6.48 3.97 1.79
N ILE A 48 5.84 4.22 2.93
CA ILE A 48 4.41 4.52 2.98
C ILE A 48 4.20 5.98 2.54
N VAL A 49 3.58 6.17 1.39
CA VAL A 49 3.28 7.49 0.83
C VAL A 49 1.96 8.02 1.39
N ARG A 50 0.96 7.14 1.55
CA ARG A 50 -0.35 7.54 2.04
C ARG A 50 -1.10 6.39 2.69
N LEU A 51 -1.94 6.75 3.67
CA LEU A 51 -2.97 5.87 4.23
C LEU A 51 -4.33 6.49 3.94
N LEU A 52 -5.18 5.79 3.20
CA LEU A 52 -6.52 6.23 2.83
C LEU A 52 -7.56 5.39 3.56
N HIS A 53 -8.54 6.05 4.19
CA HIS A 53 -9.74 5.39 4.67
C HIS A 53 -10.81 5.37 3.56
N GLY A 54 -11.22 4.20 3.14
CA GLY A 54 -12.15 3.95 2.03
C GLY A 54 -13.59 4.37 2.30
N ALA A 55 -13.97 4.63 3.56
CA ALA A 55 -15.26 5.26 3.86
C ALA A 55 -15.18 6.80 3.91
N GLN A 56 -13.99 7.37 3.81
CA GLN A 56 -13.82 8.82 3.84
C GLN A 56 -14.11 9.39 2.46
N ARG A 57 -14.93 10.44 2.42
CA ARG A 57 -15.06 11.28 1.22
C ARG A 57 -13.81 12.15 1.15
N TRP A 58 -12.88 11.74 0.28
CA TRP A 58 -11.73 12.57 -0.04
C TRP A 58 -12.18 13.73 -0.93
N PRO A 59 -11.67 14.96 -0.70
CA PRO A 59 -11.91 16.06 -1.62
C PRO A 59 -11.38 15.66 -3.01
N PRO A 60 -12.01 16.13 -4.10
CA PRO A 60 -11.43 15.98 -5.42
C PRO A 60 -10.04 16.60 -5.44
N GLY A 61 -9.09 15.89 -6.06
CA GLY A 61 -7.73 16.37 -6.29
C GLY A 61 -7.68 17.45 -7.35
#